data_AF-A0A2J6RI70-F1
#
_entry.id   AF-A0A2J6RI70-F1
#
_cell.length_a   1.000
_cell.length_b   1.000
_cell.length_c   1.000
_cell.angle_alpha   90.00
_cell.angle_beta   90.00
_cell.angle_gamma   90.00
#
_symmetry.space_group_name_H-M   'P 1'
#
loop_
_entity.id
_entity.type
_entity.pdbx_description
1 polymer ?
#
loop_
_entity_poly.entity_id
_entity_poly.type
_entity_poly.pdbx_seq_one_letter_code
_entity_poly.pdbx_strand_id
1 'polypeptide(L)'
;MSTFGGVMEEFPDVRVDFFRPVPGLRPPLACFLTHVHSDHLAGLDSLKSPFVFCSPATKELLLRLERYPHRLNFALGILESRKQTYKHLQKLLKPIPLETPTQIELQPGKYIQVTLFDANHCTGAVMFLFEGDGKAVLYTGDIRSEPWFVNSLTRNPFLIEYTSGLKTLDCIYLDTSNTSPTEFPTKADGIKELLQKVSKYPPDTVFHFTAWTFGYEEVWMALSKALKSPIHVDRYKLRLYQSLRGEPAKKDNTSVTFLPHEGPALTGYVCGNTPQEGCLTDDQTVRLHSCEKGMHCPTINAETVWIKPIIARTKHGELAEIGVGGGGDLAQHPELEIDSDFVIDQLLSL
;
A
#
# COMPACT_ATOMS: atom_id res chain seq x y z
N MET A 1 11.25 8.27 -6.45
CA MET A 1 10.40 9.47 -6.32
C MET A 1 9.92 9.86 -7.70
N SER A 2 8.60 9.93 -7.86
CA SER A 2 7.97 10.38 -9.10
C SER A 2 8.40 11.81 -9.45
N THR A 3 8.74 12.04 -10.71
CA THR A 3 8.98 13.38 -11.28
C THR A 3 7.68 13.99 -11.82
N PHE A 4 6.60 13.21 -11.89
CA PHE A 4 5.33 13.68 -12.38
C PHE A 4 4.70 14.60 -11.34
N GLY A 5 4.65 15.88 -11.69
CA GLY A 5 4.06 16.91 -10.84
C GLY A 5 2.54 16.81 -10.73
N GLY A 6 1.92 15.64 -10.90
CA GLY A 6 0.50 15.31 -10.68
C GLY A 6 -0.55 16.13 -11.44
N VAL A 7 -0.16 16.79 -12.54
CA VAL A 7 -1.06 17.57 -13.42
C VAL A 7 -1.08 16.88 -14.78
N MET A 8 -2.27 16.43 -15.19
CA MET A 8 -2.48 15.84 -16.51
C MET A 8 -2.93 16.93 -17.48
N GLU A 9 -2.35 16.98 -18.68
CA GLU A 9 -2.62 18.01 -19.68
C GLU A 9 -4.10 18.01 -20.10
N GLU A 10 -4.70 16.83 -20.24
CA GLU A 10 -6.08 16.61 -20.67
C GLU A 10 -7.11 16.99 -19.60
N PHE A 11 -6.69 16.96 -18.33
CA PHE A 11 -7.54 17.25 -17.17
C PHE A 11 -6.83 18.23 -16.21
N PRO A 12 -6.62 19.50 -16.61
CA PRO A 12 -5.82 20.46 -15.84
C PRO A 12 -6.45 20.88 -14.50
N ASP A 13 -7.73 20.53 -14.30
CA ASP A 13 -8.49 20.81 -13.08
C ASP A 13 -8.41 19.68 -12.05
N VAL A 14 -7.75 18.59 -12.44
CA VAL A 14 -7.58 17.39 -11.64
C VAL A 14 -6.11 17.27 -11.22
N ARG A 15 -5.92 16.75 -10.01
CA ARG A 15 -4.61 16.55 -9.41
C ARG A 15 -4.49 15.11 -8.90
N VAL A 16 -3.41 14.42 -9.24
CA VAL A 16 -3.20 13.01 -8.81
C VAL A 16 -1.87 12.90 -8.06
N ASP A 17 -1.88 12.24 -6.89
CA ASP A 17 -0.70 11.85 -6.07
C ASP A 17 0.27 12.96 -5.65
N PHE A 18 -0.10 14.21 -5.83
CA PHE A 18 0.68 15.35 -5.36
C PHE A 18 -0.29 16.48 -5.08
N PHE A 19 -0.16 17.10 -3.91
CA PHE A 19 -1.17 17.98 -3.33
C PHE A 19 -0.60 19.35 -2.92
N ARG A 20 0.68 19.59 -3.21
CA ARG A 20 1.27 20.93 -3.04
C ARG A 20 0.79 21.87 -4.15
N PRO A 21 0.69 23.18 -3.88
CA PRO A 21 0.48 24.18 -4.92
C PRO A 21 1.54 24.09 -6.02
N VAL A 22 1.13 24.26 -7.27
CA VAL A 22 2.05 24.37 -8.42
C VAL A 22 2.14 25.84 -8.83
N PRO A 23 3.34 26.43 -8.86
CA PRO A 23 3.51 27.79 -9.36
C PRO A 23 2.94 27.94 -10.77
N GLY A 24 2.15 28.99 -10.99
CA GLY A 24 1.58 29.31 -12.29
C GLY A 24 0.29 28.55 -12.66
N LEU A 25 -0.15 27.59 -11.85
CA LEU A 25 -1.43 26.89 -12.05
C LEU A 25 -2.46 27.28 -10.99
N ARG A 26 -3.73 27.24 -11.40
CA ARG A 26 -4.85 27.41 -10.47
C ARG A 26 -4.98 26.20 -9.53
N PRO A 27 -5.60 26.37 -8.35
CA PRO A 27 -5.92 25.23 -7.49
C PRO A 27 -6.79 24.19 -8.23
N PRO A 28 -6.59 22.88 -7.98
CA PRO A 28 -7.42 21.85 -8.57
C PRO A 28 -8.86 21.91 -8.05
N LEU A 29 -9.80 21.42 -8.85
CA LEU A 29 -11.21 21.25 -8.50
C LEU A 29 -11.48 19.87 -7.87
N ALA A 30 -10.65 18.87 -8.16
CA ALA A 30 -10.66 17.56 -7.53
C ALA A 30 -9.25 16.99 -7.43
N CYS A 31 -8.98 16.24 -6.36
CA CYS A 31 -7.73 15.53 -6.18
C CYS A 31 -7.97 14.01 -6.14
N PHE A 32 -6.97 13.21 -6.50
CA PHE A 32 -7.01 11.76 -6.52
C PHE A 32 -5.75 11.19 -5.86
N LEU A 33 -5.92 10.10 -5.13
CA LEU A 33 -4.82 9.38 -4.48
C LEU A 33 -4.87 7.90 -4.89
N THR A 34 -3.84 7.43 -5.57
CA THR A 34 -3.74 6.04 -6.05
C THR A 34 -3.52 5.08 -4.88
N HIS A 35 -2.59 5.39 -3.97
CA HIS A 35 -2.24 4.54 -2.85
C HIS A 35 -1.56 5.32 -1.71
N VAL A 36 -1.17 4.64 -0.63
CA VAL A 36 -0.73 5.28 0.62
C VAL A 36 0.79 5.40 0.78
N HIS A 37 1.60 5.09 -0.24
CA HIS A 37 3.05 5.25 -0.12
C HIS A 37 3.43 6.73 -0.01
N SER A 38 4.41 7.01 0.86
CA SER A 38 4.71 8.38 1.28
C SER A 38 5.11 9.34 0.16
N ASP A 39 5.73 8.87 -0.92
CA ASP A 39 6.10 9.70 -2.07
C ASP A 39 4.92 10.11 -2.96
N HIS A 40 3.73 9.52 -2.75
CA HIS A 40 2.46 9.92 -3.38
C HIS A 40 1.61 10.81 -2.47
N LEU A 41 2.10 11.21 -1.29
CA LEU A 41 1.35 12.02 -0.30
C LEU A 41 1.84 13.46 -0.19
N ALA A 42 2.66 13.93 -1.15
CA ALA A 42 3.32 15.23 -1.06
C ALA A 42 2.32 16.39 -0.89
N GLY A 43 2.30 17.02 0.28
CA GLY A 43 1.44 18.16 0.61
C GLY A 43 0.05 17.79 1.14
N LEU A 44 -0.29 16.50 1.19
CA LEU A 44 -1.60 16.01 1.61
C LEU A 44 -1.89 16.34 3.09
N ASP A 45 -0.86 16.42 3.93
CA ASP A 45 -0.94 16.72 5.36
C ASP A 45 -1.46 18.13 5.68
N SER A 46 -1.41 19.04 4.71
CA SER A 46 -1.87 20.42 4.82
C SER A 46 -3.13 20.73 4.00
N LEU A 47 -3.65 19.74 3.25
CA LEU A 47 -4.75 19.93 2.31
C LEU A 47 -6.08 20.17 3.06
N LYS A 48 -6.79 21.24 2.68
CA LYS A 48 -8.12 21.60 3.23
C LYS A 48 -9.25 21.53 2.21
N SER A 49 -8.91 21.53 0.92
CA SER A 49 -9.80 21.44 -0.24
C SER A 49 -8.95 21.26 -1.50
N PRO A 50 -9.47 20.69 -2.59
CA PRO A 50 -10.82 20.12 -2.77
C PRO A 50 -10.96 18.72 -2.15
N PHE A 51 -12.00 17.97 -2.54
CA PHE A 51 -12.13 16.55 -2.17
C PHE A 51 -11.01 15.70 -2.76
N VAL A 52 -10.68 14.61 -2.07
CA VAL A 52 -9.68 13.62 -2.51
C VAL A 52 -10.40 12.30 -2.76
N PHE A 53 -10.37 11.83 -4.00
CA PHE A 53 -10.95 10.56 -4.42
C PHE A 53 -9.90 9.45 -4.39
N CYS A 54 -10.25 8.27 -3.90
CA CYS A 54 -9.33 7.13 -3.79
C CYS A 54 -10.10 5.82 -3.68
N SER A 55 -9.39 4.69 -3.63
CA SER A 55 -10.02 3.41 -3.33
C SER A 55 -10.53 3.36 -1.86
N PRO A 56 -11.50 2.48 -1.54
CA PRO A 56 -11.98 2.34 -0.17
C PRO A 56 -10.88 1.88 0.80
N ALA A 57 -10.01 0.96 0.35
CA ALA A 57 -8.85 0.52 1.11
C ALA A 57 -7.90 1.69 1.41
N THR A 58 -7.52 2.47 0.38
CA THR A 58 -6.63 3.64 0.54
C THR A 58 -7.20 4.63 1.56
N LYS A 59 -8.50 4.90 1.55
CA LYS A 59 -9.14 5.75 2.57
C LYS A 59 -8.97 5.19 3.98
N GLU A 60 -9.27 3.91 4.18
CA GLU A 60 -9.22 3.31 5.51
C GLU A 60 -7.79 3.26 6.05
N LEU A 61 -6.81 2.87 5.22
CA LEU A 61 -5.38 2.85 5.57
C LEU A 61 -4.86 4.25 5.89
N LEU A 62 -5.10 5.24 5.01
CA LEU A 62 -4.61 6.61 5.16
C LEU A 62 -5.05 7.23 6.49
N LEU A 63 -6.30 6.99 6.91
CA LEU A 63 -6.86 7.52 8.16
C LEU A 63 -6.26 6.88 9.43
N ARG A 64 -5.61 5.71 9.32
CA ARG A 64 -4.89 5.06 10.43
C ARG A 64 -3.39 5.32 10.42
N LEU A 65 -2.82 5.94 9.39
CA LEU A 65 -1.38 6.16 9.32
C LEU A 65 -0.87 7.03 10.49
N GLU A 66 0.12 6.51 11.20
CA GLU A 66 0.83 7.18 12.29
C GLU A 66 2.31 7.29 11.91
N ARG A 67 2.97 8.43 12.10
CA ARG A 67 4.41 8.55 11.84
C ARG A 67 5.21 7.71 12.83
N TYR A 68 6.32 7.12 12.40
CA TYR A 68 7.17 6.25 13.21
C TYR A 68 7.50 6.82 14.62
N PRO A 69 7.98 8.07 14.77
CA PRO A 69 8.28 8.61 16.10
C PRO A 69 7.06 8.65 17.03
N HIS A 70 5.86 8.91 16.48
CA HIS A 70 4.63 8.88 17.28
C HIS A 70 4.23 7.45 17.67
N ARG A 71 4.43 6.47 16.78
CA ARG A 71 4.17 5.05 17.07
C ARG A 71 5.07 4.56 18.19
N LEU A 72 6.38 4.82 18.08
CA LEU A 72 7.39 4.44 19.07
C LEU A 72 7.14 5.12 20.41
N ASN A 73 6.97 6.45 20.42
CA ASN A 73 6.73 7.18 21.67
C ASN A 73 5.43 6.75 22.35
N PHE A 74 4.38 6.41 21.60
CA PHE A 74 3.16 5.84 22.18
C PHE A 74 3.41 4.45 22.76
N ALA A 75 4.14 3.58 22.06
CA ALA A 75 4.48 2.24 22.54
C ALA A 75 5.35 2.25 23.81
N LEU A 76 6.25 3.23 23.92
CA LEU A 76 7.09 3.46 25.11
C LEU A 76 6.34 4.18 26.25
N GLY A 77 5.06 4.53 26.07
CA GLY A 77 4.26 5.24 27.07
C GLY A 77 4.62 6.73 27.24
N ILE A 78 5.44 7.29 26.34
CA ILE A 78 5.82 8.72 26.32
C ILE A 78 4.64 9.57 25.83
N LEU A 79 3.85 9.08 24.88
CA LEU A 79 2.62 9.75 24.44
C LEU A 79 1.39 9.13 25.09
N GLU A 80 0.53 9.97 25.64
CA GLU A 80 -0.76 9.57 26.24
C GLU A 80 -1.77 9.08 25.18
N SER A 81 -1.63 9.55 23.93
CA SER A 81 -2.56 9.21 22.85
C SER A 81 -1.87 9.05 21.51
N ARG A 82 -2.49 8.24 20.64
CA ARG A 82 -2.02 8.01 19.27
C ARG A 82 -2.27 9.24 18.40
N LYS A 83 -1.34 9.51 17.48
CA LYS A 83 -1.40 10.65 16.56
C LYS A 83 -1.45 10.19 15.12
N GLN A 84 -2.67 10.08 14.60
CA GLN A 84 -2.97 9.75 13.21
C GLN A 84 -2.76 10.97 12.31
N THR A 85 -1.87 10.86 11.34
CA THR A 85 -1.39 11.98 10.52
C THR A 85 -2.50 12.63 9.70
N TYR A 86 -3.33 11.81 9.06
CA TYR A 86 -4.32 12.27 8.06
C TYR A 86 -5.77 12.19 8.55
N LYS A 87 -6.00 11.98 9.84
CA LYS A 87 -7.36 11.85 10.42
C LYS A 87 -8.27 13.03 10.08
N HIS A 88 -7.71 14.22 9.98
CA HIS A 88 -8.43 15.45 9.63
C HIS A 88 -9.07 15.41 8.22
N LEU A 89 -8.60 14.53 7.33
CA LEU A 89 -9.12 14.37 5.97
C LEU A 89 -10.35 13.47 5.86
N GLN A 90 -10.87 12.91 6.97
CA GLN A 90 -11.99 11.96 6.96
C GLN A 90 -13.20 12.42 6.14
N LYS A 91 -13.54 13.73 6.21
CA LYS A 91 -14.66 14.31 5.46
C LYS A 91 -14.31 14.67 4.02
N LEU A 92 -13.03 14.86 3.73
CA LEU A 92 -12.52 15.19 2.41
C LEU A 92 -12.34 13.96 1.51
N LEU A 93 -12.03 12.80 2.10
CA LEU A 93 -11.81 11.54 1.38
C LEU A 93 -13.12 10.93 0.89
N LYS A 94 -13.23 10.77 -0.42
CA LYS A 94 -14.39 10.21 -1.13
C LYS A 94 -13.97 8.88 -1.79
N PRO A 95 -14.32 7.73 -1.18
CA PRO A 95 -13.94 6.44 -1.76
C PRO A 95 -14.78 6.17 -3.01
N ILE A 96 -14.14 5.67 -4.07
CA ILE A 96 -14.78 5.17 -5.29
C ILE A 96 -14.56 3.65 -5.34
N PRO A 97 -15.59 2.82 -5.54
CA PRO A 97 -15.40 1.38 -5.69
C PRO A 97 -14.62 1.06 -6.96
N LEU A 98 -13.87 -0.06 -6.94
CA LEU A 98 -13.21 -0.55 -8.14
C LEU A 98 -14.25 -0.90 -9.22
N GLU A 99 -13.84 -0.76 -10.47
CA GLU A 99 -14.60 -1.15 -11.66
C GLU A 99 -16.03 -0.58 -11.67
N THR A 100 -16.18 0.64 -11.15
CA THR A 100 -17.48 1.33 -11.04
C THR A 100 -17.36 2.73 -11.63
N PRO A 101 -17.80 2.95 -12.89
CA PRO A 101 -17.78 4.27 -13.51
C PRO A 101 -18.55 5.29 -12.67
N THR A 102 -17.86 6.34 -12.26
CA THR A 102 -18.37 7.32 -11.31
C THR A 102 -18.29 8.72 -11.89
N GLN A 103 -19.45 9.38 -12.04
CA GLN A 103 -19.49 10.79 -12.45
C GLN A 103 -19.13 11.71 -11.28
N ILE A 104 -18.24 12.66 -11.53
CA ILE A 104 -17.77 13.67 -10.59
C ILE A 104 -18.02 15.04 -11.19
N GLU A 105 -18.81 15.86 -10.50
CA GLU A 105 -18.98 17.27 -10.83
C GLU A 105 -17.79 18.07 -10.30
N LEU A 106 -17.01 18.67 -11.20
CA LEU A 106 -15.85 19.50 -10.83
C LEU A 106 -16.28 20.93 -10.46
N GLN A 107 -17.28 21.44 -11.18
CA GLN A 107 -17.92 22.73 -10.98
C GLN A 107 -19.31 22.68 -11.67
N PRO A 108 -20.24 23.61 -11.39
CA PRO A 108 -21.59 23.54 -11.94
C PRO A 108 -21.62 23.29 -13.45
N GLY A 109 -22.19 22.15 -13.86
CA GLY A 109 -22.33 21.78 -15.27
C GLY A 109 -21.08 21.21 -15.93
N LYS A 110 -19.96 21.03 -15.22
CA LYS A 110 -18.73 20.38 -15.73
C LYS A 110 -18.49 19.06 -14.98
N TYR A 111 -18.51 17.96 -15.72
CA TYR A 111 -18.39 16.61 -15.18
C TYR A 111 -17.23 15.86 -15.83
N ILE A 112 -16.62 14.97 -15.05
CA ILE A 112 -15.76 13.90 -15.55
C ILE A 112 -16.30 12.56 -15.05
N GLN A 113 -16.02 11.49 -15.77
CA GLN A 113 -16.21 10.12 -15.32
C GLN A 113 -14.86 9.54 -14.91
N VAL A 114 -14.83 8.85 -13.77
CA VAL A 114 -13.63 8.16 -13.29
C VAL A 114 -13.96 6.72 -12.94
N THR A 115 -13.12 5.79 -13.40
CA THR A 115 -13.21 4.37 -13.07
C THR A 115 -11.88 3.90 -12.48
N LEU A 116 -11.93 3.19 -11.35
CA LEU A 116 -10.73 2.67 -10.67
C LEU A 116 -10.50 1.21 -11.08
N PHE A 117 -9.24 0.84 -11.27
CA PHE A 117 -8.82 -0.54 -11.49
C PHE A 117 -7.72 -0.90 -10.50
N ASP A 118 -7.64 -2.15 -10.07
CA ASP A 118 -6.51 -2.60 -9.24
C ASP A 118 -5.18 -2.33 -9.95
N ALA A 119 -4.15 -1.90 -9.22
CA ALA A 119 -2.81 -1.61 -9.77
C ALA A 119 -1.79 -2.75 -9.54
N ASN A 120 -2.19 -3.84 -8.87
CA ASN A 120 -1.31 -4.95 -8.50
C ASN A 120 -0.03 -4.49 -7.76
N HIS A 121 -0.07 -3.37 -7.05
CA HIS A 121 1.11 -2.78 -6.38
C HIS A 121 1.12 -3.07 -4.88
N CYS A 122 0.19 -2.46 -4.14
CA CYS A 122 -0.05 -2.74 -2.73
C CYS A 122 -1.55 -2.71 -2.42
N THR A 123 -1.93 -3.14 -1.20
CA THR A 123 -3.33 -3.13 -0.77
C THR A 123 -3.97 -1.75 -0.96
N GLY A 124 -4.99 -1.68 -1.82
CA GLY A 124 -5.74 -0.47 -2.13
C GLY A 124 -5.17 0.39 -3.26
N ALA A 125 -4.02 0.02 -3.84
CA ALA A 125 -3.46 0.72 -4.98
C ALA A 125 -4.33 0.57 -6.22
N VAL A 126 -4.58 1.69 -6.90
CA VAL A 126 -5.45 1.74 -8.07
C VAL A 126 -4.86 2.55 -9.21
N MET A 127 -5.18 2.11 -10.43
CA MET A 127 -5.15 2.94 -11.62
C MET A 127 -6.46 3.73 -11.73
N PHE A 128 -6.41 4.89 -12.38
CA PHE A 128 -7.58 5.71 -12.69
C PHE A 128 -7.74 5.86 -14.21
N LEU A 129 -8.90 5.47 -14.74
CA LEU A 129 -9.35 5.90 -16.06
C LEU A 129 -10.20 7.16 -15.91
N PHE A 130 -9.75 8.27 -16.49
CA PHE A 130 -10.47 9.52 -16.57
C PHE A 130 -11.09 9.69 -17.95
N GLU A 131 -12.38 10.01 -18.02
CA GLU A 131 -13.10 10.30 -19.26
C GLU A 131 -13.88 11.60 -19.11
N GLY A 132 -13.80 12.50 -20.08
CA GLY A 132 -14.54 13.77 -20.05
C GLY A 132 -14.14 14.69 -21.18
N ASP A 133 -15.06 15.55 -21.63
CA ASP A 133 -14.82 16.53 -22.71
C ASP A 133 -14.19 15.94 -23.99
N GLY A 134 -14.54 14.69 -24.32
CA GLY A 134 -13.99 13.96 -25.47
C GLY A 134 -12.57 13.43 -25.29
N LYS A 135 -12.02 13.51 -24.07
CA LYS A 135 -10.70 13.00 -23.68
C LYS A 135 -10.80 11.74 -22.82
N ALA A 136 -9.81 10.86 -22.95
CA ALA A 136 -9.65 9.67 -22.13
C ALA A 136 -8.19 9.45 -21.73
N VAL A 137 -7.92 9.34 -20.43
CA VAL A 137 -6.56 9.18 -19.87
C VAL A 137 -6.53 8.03 -18.88
N LEU A 138 -5.51 7.18 -18.97
CA LEU A 138 -5.21 6.17 -17.94
C LEU A 138 -4.01 6.63 -17.11
N TYR A 139 -4.22 6.84 -15.82
CA TYR A 139 -3.16 7.09 -14.84
C TYR A 139 -2.90 5.82 -14.05
N THR A 140 -1.70 5.25 -14.13
CA THR A 140 -1.46 3.93 -13.54
C THR A 140 -1.21 3.96 -12.03
N GLY A 141 -0.82 5.11 -11.47
CA GLY A 141 -0.10 5.10 -10.19
C GLY A 141 1.15 4.26 -10.31
N ASP A 142 1.61 3.71 -9.18
CA ASP A 142 2.61 2.65 -9.18
C ASP A 142 1.93 1.31 -9.52
N ILE A 143 2.52 0.54 -10.44
CA ILE A 143 1.89 -0.66 -11.00
C ILE A 143 2.88 -1.81 -11.17
N ARG A 144 2.42 -3.03 -10.90
CA ARG A 144 3.12 -4.26 -11.31
C ARG A 144 2.41 -4.94 -12.48
N SER A 145 2.86 -4.64 -13.70
CA SER A 145 2.26 -5.09 -14.97
C SER A 145 2.65 -6.52 -15.38
N GLU A 146 2.28 -7.52 -14.57
CA GLU A 146 2.53 -8.93 -14.92
C GLU A 146 1.64 -9.41 -16.09
N PRO A 147 2.07 -10.40 -16.90
CA PRO A 147 1.30 -10.84 -18.07
C PRO A 147 -0.14 -11.26 -17.76
N TRP A 148 -0.38 -11.99 -16.66
CA TRP A 148 -1.73 -12.38 -16.25
C TRP A 148 -2.59 -11.18 -15.87
N PHE A 149 -1.99 -10.17 -15.24
CA PHE A 149 -2.65 -8.95 -14.80
C PHE A 149 -3.02 -8.09 -16.00
N VAL A 150 -2.09 -7.87 -16.94
CA VAL A 150 -2.37 -7.19 -18.21
C VAL A 150 -3.48 -7.91 -18.99
N ASN A 151 -3.47 -9.24 -19.04
CA ASN A 151 -4.54 -10.03 -19.65
C ASN A 151 -5.90 -9.89 -18.96
N SER A 152 -5.93 -9.56 -17.66
CA SER A 152 -7.19 -9.25 -16.98
C SER A 152 -7.72 -7.88 -17.39
N LEU A 153 -6.85 -6.89 -17.53
CA LEU A 153 -7.20 -5.54 -18.01
C LEU A 153 -7.73 -5.57 -19.44
N THR A 154 -7.12 -6.36 -20.33
CA THR A 154 -7.59 -6.47 -21.73
C THR A 154 -9.00 -7.04 -21.85
N ARG A 155 -9.43 -7.85 -20.86
CA ARG A 155 -10.75 -8.48 -20.79
C ARG A 155 -11.74 -7.72 -19.91
N ASN A 156 -11.30 -6.64 -19.25
CA ASN A 156 -12.15 -5.89 -18.34
C ASN A 156 -13.28 -5.20 -19.14
N PRO A 157 -14.56 -5.35 -18.76
CA PRO A 157 -15.69 -4.77 -19.49
C PRO A 157 -15.64 -3.25 -19.66
N PHE A 158 -15.02 -2.54 -18.72
CA PHE A 158 -14.89 -1.07 -18.74
C PHE A 158 -13.63 -0.58 -19.47
N LEU A 159 -12.71 -1.48 -19.85
CA LEU A 159 -11.56 -1.17 -20.70
C LEU A 159 -11.68 -1.74 -22.11
N ILE A 160 -12.68 -2.60 -22.37
CA ILE A 160 -12.79 -3.37 -23.61
C ILE A 160 -12.80 -2.48 -24.85
N GLU A 161 -13.44 -1.32 -24.80
CA GLU A 161 -13.51 -0.39 -25.92
C GLU A 161 -12.14 0.20 -26.29
N TYR A 162 -11.25 0.39 -25.31
CA TYR A 162 -9.88 0.84 -25.54
C TYR A 162 -8.99 -0.32 -25.99
N THR A 163 -9.15 -1.50 -25.39
CA THR A 163 -8.30 -2.67 -25.67
C THR A 163 -8.67 -3.36 -26.99
N SER A 164 -9.90 -3.19 -27.47
CA SER A 164 -10.35 -3.65 -28.79
C SER A 164 -10.15 -2.63 -29.92
N GLY A 165 -9.64 -1.43 -29.61
CA GLY A 165 -9.42 -0.35 -30.58
C GLY A 165 -10.68 0.38 -31.06
N LEU A 166 -11.80 0.28 -30.34
CA LEU A 166 -13.01 1.08 -30.61
C LEU A 166 -12.84 2.53 -30.15
N LYS A 167 -12.07 2.75 -29.09
CA LYS A 167 -11.57 4.03 -28.60
C LYS A 167 -10.05 4.00 -28.48
N THR A 168 -9.46 5.19 -28.46
CA THR A 168 -8.02 5.37 -28.20
C THR A 168 -7.89 6.25 -26.96
N LEU A 169 -6.99 5.88 -26.04
CA LEU A 169 -6.59 6.76 -24.94
C LEU A 169 -5.76 7.91 -25.49
N ASP A 170 -6.04 9.14 -25.06
CA ASP A 170 -5.22 10.31 -25.40
C ASP A 170 -3.82 10.20 -24.78
N CYS A 171 -3.74 9.72 -23.54
CA CYS A 171 -2.48 9.57 -22.82
C CYS A 171 -2.53 8.44 -21.79
N ILE A 172 -1.38 7.83 -21.53
CA ILE A 172 -1.14 6.94 -20.39
C ILE A 172 -0.02 7.56 -19.55
N TYR A 173 -0.36 7.96 -18.33
CA TYR A 173 0.62 8.37 -17.33
C TYR A 173 1.08 7.10 -16.60
N LEU A 174 2.23 6.59 -17.03
CA LEU A 174 2.74 5.26 -16.70
C LEU A 174 3.78 5.32 -15.59
N ASP A 175 3.75 4.33 -14.69
CA ASP A 175 4.86 4.00 -13.80
C ASP A 175 6.10 3.58 -14.59
N THR A 176 7.13 4.41 -14.55
CA THR A 176 8.42 4.14 -15.18
C THR A 176 9.52 3.81 -14.17
N SER A 177 9.16 3.40 -12.94
CA SER A 177 10.12 3.01 -11.89
C SER A 177 11.09 1.94 -12.37
N ASN A 178 10.64 1.06 -13.26
CA ASN A 178 11.53 0.13 -13.95
C ASN A 178 11.12 -0.11 -15.41
N THR A 179 11.73 0.65 -16.32
CA THR A 179 11.64 0.42 -17.76
C THR A 179 12.90 -0.23 -18.34
N SER A 180 13.78 -0.74 -17.47
CA SER A 180 14.98 -1.47 -17.90
C SER A 180 14.58 -2.77 -18.60
N PRO A 181 15.34 -3.26 -19.60
CA PRO A 181 15.12 -4.59 -20.19
C PRO A 181 15.42 -5.75 -19.22
N THR A 182 15.64 -5.48 -17.93
CA THR A 182 15.91 -6.49 -16.92
C THR A 182 14.66 -7.32 -16.67
N GLU A 183 14.76 -8.63 -16.80
CA GLU A 183 13.68 -9.54 -16.45
C GLU A 183 13.59 -9.69 -14.92
N PHE A 184 12.38 -9.49 -14.40
CA PHE A 184 12.06 -9.73 -12.99
C PHE A 184 11.24 -11.02 -12.87
N PRO A 185 11.46 -11.82 -11.81
CA PRO A 185 10.56 -12.93 -11.52
C PRO A 185 9.14 -12.42 -11.27
N THR A 186 8.16 -13.28 -11.54
CA THR A 186 6.78 -12.98 -11.17
C THR A 186 6.62 -13.00 -9.65
N LYS A 187 5.58 -12.34 -9.11
CA LYS A 187 5.20 -12.44 -7.69
C LYS A 187 5.02 -13.91 -7.29
N ALA A 188 4.39 -14.71 -8.15
CA ALA A 188 4.18 -16.13 -7.94
C ALA A 188 5.50 -16.91 -7.83
N ASP A 189 6.48 -16.62 -8.70
CA ASP A 189 7.81 -17.24 -8.64
C ASP A 189 8.58 -16.82 -7.39
N GLY A 190 8.50 -15.55 -7.00
CA GLY A 190 9.10 -15.03 -5.77
C GLY A 190 8.53 -15.72 -4.52
N ILE A 191 7.21 -15.85 -4.43
CA ILE A 191 6.55 -16.58 -3.34
C ILE A 191 6.96 -18.06 -3.36
N LYS A 192 6.99 -18.71 -4.54
CA LYS A 192 7.41 -20.10 -4.67
C LYS A 192 8.85 -20.31 -4.18
N GLU A 193 9.79 -19.47 -4.59
CA GLU A 193 11.19 -19.53 -4.13
C GLU A 193 11.27 -19.37 -2.61
N LEU A 194 10.56 -18.38 -2.06
CA LEU A 194 10.50 -18.16 -0.62
C LEU A 194 9.99 -19.40 0.12
N LEU A 195 8.86 -19.97 -0.32
CA LEU A 195 8.26 -21.15 0.30
C LEU A 195 9.19 -22.37 0.23
N GLN A 196 9.92 -22.56 -0.87
CA GLN A 196 10.91 -23.63 -1.02
C GLN A 196 12.13 -23.45 -0.09
N LYS A 197 12.50 -22.22 0.25
CA LYS A 197 13.60 -21.95 1.18
C LYS A 197 13.17 -22.18 2.62
N VAL A 198 12.04 -21.61 3.04
CA VAL A 198 11.56 -21.75 4.43
C VAL A 198 11.18 -23.20 4.76
N SER A 199 10.74 -23.99 3.78
CA SER A 199 10.38 -25.40 4.01
C SER A 199 11.57 -26.32 4.34
N LYS A 200 12.81 -25.86 4.17
CA LYS A 200 14.02 -26.63 4.48
C LYS A 200 14.45 -26.52 5.94
N TYR A 201 13.88 -25.56 6.67
CA TYR A 201 14.20 -25.34 8.07
C TYR A 201 13.37 -26.24 9.00
N PRO A 202 13.87 -26.51 10.21
CA PRO A 202 13.11 -27.23 11.24
C PRO A 202 11.70 -26.65 11.53
N PRO A 203 10.74 -27.48 11.97
CA PRO A 203 9.37 -27.04 12.28
C PRO A 203 9.23 -26.05 13.45
N ASP A 204 10.27 -25.84 14.24
CA ASP A 204 10.34 -24.92 15.38
C ASP A 204 11.13 -23.64 15.09
N THR A 205 11.73 -23.52 13.90
CA THR A 205 12.46 -22.30 13.49
C THR A 205 11.57 -21.07 13.55
N VAL A 206 12.07 -20.02 14.22
CA VAL A 206 11.45 -18.69 14.24
C VAL A 206 11.94 -17.90 13.03
N PHE A 207 11.00 -17.33 12.28
CA PHE A 207 11.28 -16.48 11.13
C PHE A 207 10.84 -15.04 11.40
N HIS A 208 11.65 -14.10 10.92
CA HIS A 208 11.24 -12.69 10.82
C HIS A 208 11.25 -12.24 9.36
N PHE A 209 10.08 -11.87 8.84
CA PHE A 209 9.92 -11.23 7.55
C PHE A 209 9.99 -9.71 7.69
N THR A 210 11.01 -9.09 7.12
CA THR A 210 11.21 -7.63 7.19
C THR A 210 10.36 -6.92 6.13
N ALA A 211 9.11 -6.61 6.50
CA ALA A 211 8.23 -5.73 5.72
C ALA A 211 8.50 -4.26 6.10
N TRP A 212 9.04 -3.48 5.17
CA TRP A 212 9.39 -2.07 5.40
C TRP A 212 8.41 -1.08 4.75
N THR A 213 7.60 -1.53 3.79
CA THR A 213 6.51 -0.78 3.16
C THR A 213 5.27 -1.65 2.91
N PHE A 214 4.17 -1.05 2.46
CA PHE A 214 2.98 -1.75 1.98
C PHE A 214 3.24 -2.56 0.71
N GLY A 215 2.55 -3.69 0.53
CA GLY A 215 2.63 -4.52 -0.68
C GLY A 215 3.11 -5.95 -0.43
N TYR A 216 3.44 -6.30 0.82
CA TYR A 216 3.87 -7.66 1.19
C TYR A 216 2.73 -8.54 1.71
N GLU A 217 1.48 -8.09 1.59
CA GLU A 217 0.33 -8.76 2.20
C GLU A 217 0.14 -10.20 1.67
N GLU A 218 0.35 -10.42 0.37
CA GLU A 218 0.34 -11.76 -0.23
C GLU A 218 1.45 -12.67 0.29
N VAL A 219 2.62 -12.11 0.60
CA VAL A 219 3.74 -12.86 1.19
C VAL A 219 3.36 -13.33 2.59
N TRP A 220 2.73 -12.47 3.40
CA TRP A 220 2.22 -12.86 4.71
C TRP A 220 1.17 -13.97 4.60
N MET A 221 0.19 -13.83 3.71
CA MET A 221 -0.83 -14.86 3.49
C MET A 221 -0.21 -16.19 3.07
N ALA A 222 0.75 -16.18 2.14
CA ALA A 222 1.42 -17.38 1.65
C ALA A 222 2.28 -18.06 2.73
N LEU A 223 3.10 -17.30 3.45
CA LEU A 223 3.94 -17.83 4.55
C LEU A 223 3.08 -18.44 5.65
N SER A 224 2.05 -17.71 6.09
CA SER A 224 1.17 -18.16 7.16
C SER A 224 0.48 -19.48 6.80
N LYS A 225 -0.06 -19.57 5.59
CA LYS A 225 -0.70 -20.79 5.08
C LYS A 225 0.27 -21.94 4.96
N ALA A 226 1.47 -21.71 4.40
CA ALA A 226 2.45 -22.77 4.15
C ALA A 226 3.03 -23.35 5.44
N LEU A 227 3.29 -22.50 6.44
CA LEU A 227 3.89 -22.90 7.71
C LEU A 227 2.85 -23.14 8.82
N LYS A 228 1.55 -23.00 8.51
CA LYS A 228 0.41 -23.19 9.43
C LYS A 228 0.58 -22.42 10.74
N SER A 229 1.07 -21.19 10.63
CA SER A 229 1.28 -20.28 11.75
C SER A 229 0.75 -18.90 11.37
N PRO A 230 0.04 -18.20 12.26
CA PRO A 230 -0.20 -16.78 12.06
C PRO A 230 1.13 -16.01 12.14
N ILE A 231 1.10 -14.75 11.73
CA ILE A 231 2.23 -13.84 11.68
C ILE A 231 2.03 -12.75 12.72
N HIS A 232 2.92 -12.72 13.70
CA HIS A 232 2.99 -11.65 14.67
C HIS A 232 3.35 -10.33 13.99
N VAL A 233 2.46 -9.36 14.09
CA VAL A 233 2.72 -7.96 13.73
C VAL A 233 2.47 -7.07 14.94
N ASP A 234 3.09 -5.89 14.95
CA ASP A 234 2.82 -4.92 16.00
C ASP A 234 1.35 -4.45 15.98
N ARG A 235 0.86 -4.01 17.13
CA ARG A 235 -0.54 -3.54 17.30
C ARG A 235 -0.92 -2.38 16.38
N TYR A 236 0.05 -1.64 15.85
CA TYR A 236 -0.22 -0.60 14.86
C TYR A 236 -0.60 -1.23 13.51
N LYS A 237 0.25 -2.12 12.97
CA LYS A 237 -0.03 -2.86 11.73
C LYS A 237 -1.32 -3.66 11.84
N LEU A 238 -1.55 -4.38 12.95
CA LEU A 238 -2.78 -5.15 13.13
C LEU A 238 -4.03 -4.27 13.04
N ARG A 239 -4.05 -3.14 13.77
CA ARG A 239 -5.17 -2.18 13.72
C ARG A 239 -5.35 -1.58 12.33
N LEU A 240 -4.24 -1.31 11.64
CA LEU A 240 -4.26 -0.76 10.30
C LEU A 240 -5.00 -1.70 9.33
N TYR A 241 -4.65 -2.99 9.30
CA TYR A 241 -5.32 -3.98 8.44
C TYR A 241 -6.72 -4.36 8.93
N GLN A 242 -6.98 -4.32 10.23
CA GLN A 242 -8.33 -4.53 10.78
C GLN A 242 -9.33 -3.48 10.26
N SER A 243 -8.87 -2.29 9.89
CA SER A 243 -9.74 -1.27 9.30
C SER A 243 -10.34 -1.67 7.96
N LEU A 244 -9.72 -2.62 7.25
CA LEU A 244 -10.20 -3.15 5.98
C LEU A 244 -11.38 -4.13 6.15
N ARG A 245 -11.72 -4.52 7.39
CA ARG A 245 -12.94 -5.31 7.66
C ARG A 245 -14.22 -4.47 7.59
N GLY A 246 -14.09 -3.16 7.39
CA GLY A 246 -15.17 -2.19 7.47
C GLY A 246 -15.62 -1.96 8.91
N GLU A 247 -16.14 -0.77 9.19
CA GLU A 247 -16.85 -0.55 10.45
C GLU A 247 -18.24 -1.20 10.37
N PRO A 248 -18.77 -1.73 11.49
CA PRO A 248 -20.16 -2.17 11.54
C PRO A 248 -21.05 -1.01 11.05
N ALA A 249 -21.94 -1.31 10.10
CA ALA A 249 -22.78 -0.31 9.46
C ALA A 249 -23.40 0.61 10.52
N LYS A 250 -23.10 1.91 10.42
CA LYS A 250 -23.91 2.89 11.13
C LYS A 250 -25.35 2.72 10.63
N LYS A 251 -26.35 2.91 11.50
CA LYS A 251 -27.79 2.75 11.20
C LYS A 251 -28.33 3.68 10.10
N ASP A 252 -27.46 4.29 9.31
CA ASP A 252 -27.81 5.14 8.20
C ASP A 252 -27.78 4.30 6.91
N ASN A 253 -28.97 3.99 6.39
CA ASN A 253 -29.19 3.12 5.21
C ASN A 253 -28.61 3.69 3.90
N THR A 254 -27.89 4.80 3.95
CA THR A 254 -27.29 5.47 2.78
C THR A 254 -25.80 5.19 2.62
N SER A 255 -25.11 4.68 3.66
CA SER A 255 -23.68 4.37 3.59
C SER A 255 -23.43 2.91 3.19
N VAL A 256 -22.91 2.68 1.99
CA VAL A 256 -22.40 1.36 1.58
C VAL A 256 -20.98 1.20 2.15
N THR A 257 -20.75 0.14 2.92
CA THR A 257 -19.41 -0.25 3.36
C THR A 257 -18.74 -1.06 2.26
N PHE A 258 -17.69 -0.51 1.66
CA PHE A 258 -16.88 -1.23 0.69
C PHE A 258 -15.77 -1.98 1.42
N LEU A 259 -15.74 -3.31 1.28
CA LEU A 259 -14.79 -4.18 1.96
C LEU A 259 -13.71 -4.64 0.99
N PRO A 260 -12.44 -4.27 1.22
CA PRO A 260 -11.30 -4.81 0.50
C PRO A 260 -11.19 -6.32 0.66
N HIS A 261 -10.82 -7.02 -0.42
CA HIS A 261 -10.78 -8.48 -0.48
C HIS A 261 -9.76 -9.08 0.51
N GLU A 262 -8.66 -8.37 0.79
CA GLU A 262 -7.57 -8.83 1.65
C GLU A 262 -7.92 -8.75 3.14
N GLY A 263 -8.86 -7.88 3.54
CA GLY A 263 -9.19 -7.61 4.94
C GLY A 263 -9.51 -8.88 5.75
N PRO A 264 -10.45 -9.73 5.29
CA PRO A 264 -10.76 -11.02 5.92
C PRO A 264 -9.58 -11.99 5.98
N ALA A 265 -8.76 -12.08 4.94
CA ALA A 265 -7.63 -12.99 4.91
C ALA A 265 -6.52 -12.56 5.89
N LEU A 266 -6.30 -11.25 6.02
CA LEU A 266 -5.30 -10.68 6.92
C LEU A 266 -5.75 -10.70 8.38
N THR A 267 -7.02 -10.36 8.67
CA THR A 267 -7.47 -10.04 10.04
C THR A 267 -8.75 -10.75 10.48
N GLY A 268 -9.20 -11.72 9.69
CA GLY A 268 -10.32 -12.57 10.00
C GLY A 268 -11.68 -11.95 9.69
N TYR A 269 -12.71 -12.78 9.79
CA TYR A 269 -14.11 -12.40 9.58
C TYR A 269 -15.03 -13.30 10.40
N VAL A 270 -16.35 -13.08 10.34
CA VAL A 270 -17.33 -13.96 10.98
C VAL A 270 -18.08 -14.71 9.88
N CYS A 271 -18.04 -16.04 9.93
CA CYS A 271 -18.81 -16.91 9.07
C CYS A 271 -19.98 -17.50 9.88
N GLY A 272 -21.20 -17.03 9.62
CA GLY A 272 -22.35 -17.34 10.47
C GLY A 272 -22.16 -16.78 11.89
N ASN A 273 -21.97 -17.65 12.88
CA ASN A 273 -21.66 -17.28 14.27
C ASN A 273 -20.23 -17.67 14.68
N THR A 274 -19.41 -18.11 13.73
CA THR A 274 -18.07 -18.64 14.00
C THR A 274 -17.03 -17.61 13.55
N PRO A 275 -16.24 -17.05 14.48
CA PRO A 275 -15.07 -16.26 14.13
C PRO A 275 -14.08 -17.10 13.32
N GLN A 276 -13.61 -16.55 12.22
CA GLN A 276 -12.53 -17.08 11.40
C GLN A 276 -11.33 -16.15 11.59
N GLU A 277 -10.20 -16.69 12.02
CA GLU A 277 -8.98 -15.90 12.22
C GLU A 277 -8.33 -15.56 10.87
N GLY A 278 -7.67 -14.40 10.82
CA GLY A 278 -6.82 -14.02 9.70
C GLY A 278 -5.40 -14.52 9.89
N CYS A 279 -4.53 -14.23 8.93
CA CYS A 279 -3.13 -14.61 9.02
C CYS A 279 -2.30 -13.72 9.97
N LEU A 280 -2.77 -12.52 10.33
CA LEU A 280 -2.06 -11.60 11.23
C LEU A 280 -2.57 -11.72 12.67
N THR A 281 -1.65 -11.62 13.62
CA THR A 281 -1.95 -11.66 15.07
C THR A 281 -1.04 -10.69 15.85
N ASP A 282 -1.44 -10.31 17.06
CA ASP A 282 -0.57 -9.65 18.04
C ASP A 282 0.00 -10.63 19.08
N ASP A 283 -0.27 -11.94 18.92
CA ASP A 283 0.37 -13.01 19.70
C ASP A 283 1.85 -13.11 19.34
N GLN A 284 2.71 -12.89 20.34
CA GLN A 284 4.17 -12.93 20.19
C GLN A 284 4.74 -14.34 20.27
N THR A 285 3.97 -15.35 20.68
CA THR A 285 4.47 -16.73 20.92
C THR A 285 4.58 -17.57 19.64
N VAL A 286 4.07 -17.03 18.53
CA VAL A 286 4.04 -17.70 17.23
C VAL A 286 5.43 -17.74 16.61
N ARG A 287 5.64 -18.55 15.56
CA ARG A 287 6.96 -18.70 14.94
C ARG A 287 7.24 -17.76 13.76
N LEU A 288 6.25 -17.01 13.29
CA LEU A 288 6.40 -16.06 12.19
C LEU A 288 6.20 -14.64 12.68
N HIS A 289 7.13 -13.76 12.38
CA HIS A 289 7.09 -12.36 12.81
C HIS A 289 7.28 -11.41 11.63
N SER A 290 6.60 -10.28 11.69
CA SER A 290 6.81 -9.12 10.83
C SER A 290 6.57 -7.81 11.62
N CYS A 291 6.73 -7.87 12.94
CA CYS A 291 6.66 -6.71 13.82
C CYS A 291 7.79 -5.71 13.54
N GLU A 292 7.51 -4.43 13.77
CA GLU A 292 8.45 -3.33 13.52
C GLU A 292 9.78 -3.51 14.29
N LYS A 293 10.90 -3.30 13.59
CA LYS A 293 12.23 -3.32 14.20
C LYS A 293 12.36 -2.16 15.20
N GLY A 294 12.99 -2.40 16.35
CA GLY A 294 13.06 -1.44 17.45
C GLY A 294 11.92 -1.56 18.47
N MET A 295 10.85 -2.29 18.14
CA MET A 295 9.85 -2.72 19.12
C MET A 295 10.34 -4.03 19.75
N HIS A 296 10.49 -4.07 21.08
CA HIS A 296 10.94 -5.27 21.79
C HIS A 296 9.98 -6.45 21.53
N CYS A 297 10.48 -7.52 20.90
CA CYS A 297 9.75 -8.76 20.69
C CYS A 297 10.53 -9.91 21.37
N PRO A 298 10.00 -10.51 22.45
CA PRO A 298 10.74 -11.47 23.29
C PRO A 298 11.08 -12.78 22.58
N THR A 299 10.37 -13.12 21.50
CA THR A 299 10.57 -14.35 20.73
C THR A 299 11.70 -14.23 19.70
N ILE A 300 12.04 -12.99 19.30
CA ILE A 300 13.14 -12.73 18.37
C ILE A 300 14.47 -12.81 19.13
N ASN A 301 15.39 -13.62 18.61
CA ASN A 301 16.67 -13.91 19.23
C ASN A 301 17.76 -14.13 18.16
N ALA A 302 18.98 -14.51 18.58
CA ALA A 302 20.12 -14.72 17.69
C ALA A 302 19.94 -15.88 16.68
N GLU A 303 19.06 -16.84 16.96
CA GLU A 303 18.78 -17.99 16.07
C GLU A 303 17.66 -17.69 15.06
N THR A 304 17.03 -16.51 15.14
CA THR A 304 15.97 -16.10 14.24
C THR A 304 16.46 -16.03 12.80
N VAL A 305 15.71 -16.66 11.89
CA VAL A 305 16.00 -16.61 10.46
C VAL A 305 15.33 -15.39 9.85
N TRP A 306 16.15 -14.48 9.34
CA TRP A 306 15.67 -13.24 8.73
C TRP A 306 15.39 -13.41 7.24
N ILE A 307 14.14 -13.16 6.86
CA ILE A 307 13.70 -13.11 5.48
C ILE A 307 13.70 -11.64 5.05
N LYS A 308 14.62 -11.30 4.15
CA LYS A 308 14.76 -9.95 3.57
C LYS A 308 14.22 -9.95 2.14
N PRO A 309 13.26 -9.08 1.80
CA PRO A 309 12.83 -8.87 0.41
C PRO A 309 14.00 -8.42 -0.48
N ILE A 310 13.99 -8.86 -1.74
CA ILE A 310 14.90 -8.40 -2.79
C ILE A 310 14.06 -8.08 -4.03
N ILE A 311 14.48 -7.10 -4.85
CA ILE A 311 13.78 -6.72 -6.09
C ILE A 311 13.93 -7.83 -7.12
N ALA A 312 15.16 -8.35 -7.27
CA ALA A 312 15.48 -9.37 -8.26
C ALA A 312 16.73 -10.15 -7.88
N ARG A 313 16.85 -11.35 -8.44
CA ARG A 313 18.12 -12.08 -8.53
C ARG A 313 18.53 -12.14 -10.00
N THR A 314 19.62 -11.47 -10.34
CA THR A 314 20.21 -11.52 -11.68
C THR A 314 21.32 -12.56 -11.72
N LYS A 315 21.84 -12.86 -12.93
CA LYS A 315 23.05 -13.69 -13.09
C LYS A 315 24.28 -13.13 -12.36
N HIS A 316 24.27 -11.84 -12.01
CA HIS A 316 25.38 -11.11 -11.40
C HIS A 316 25.20 -10.87 -9.89
N GLY A 317 24.10 -11.33 -9.28
CA GLY A 317 23.84 -11.18 -7.86
C GLY A 317 22.41 -10.78 -7.54
N GLU A 318 22.15 -10.58 -6.25
CA GLU A 318 20.86 -10.12 -5.72
C GLU A 318 20.80 -8.58 -5.77
N LEU A 319 19.74 -8.06 -6.39
CA LEU A 319 19.39 -6.65 -6.34
C LEU A 319 18.50 -6.43 -5.13
N ALA A 320 19.07 -5.90 -4.05
CA ALA A 320 18.32 -5.54 -2.87
C ALA A 320 17.28 -4.47 -3.19
N GLU A 321 16.19 -4.47 -2.42
CA GLU A 321 15.18 -3.43 -2.49
C GLU A 321 15.67 -2.16 -1.82
N ILE A 322 15.96 -1.13 -2.62
CA ILE A 322 16.50 0.17 -2.17
C ILE A 322 15.35 1.17 -1.91
N GLY A 323 14.11 0.70 -1.78
CA GLY A 323 12.98 1.58 -1.48
C GLY A 323 12.57 2.50 -2.62
N VAL A 324 12.49 1.97 -3.85
CA VAL A 324 11.84 2.67 -4.96
C VAL A 324 10.32 2.67 -4.68
N GLY A 325 9.73 3.84 -4.43
CA GLY A 325 8.30 4.00 -4.10
C GLY A 325 8.00 4.14 -2.60
N GLY A 326 8.52 5.17 -1.93
CA GLY A 326 8.06 5.51 -0.57
C GLY A 326 8.76 4.82 0.62
N GLY A 327 9.93 4.21 0.39
CA GLY A 327 11.07 3.99 1.31
C GLY A 327 10.94 4.02 2.86
N GLY A 328 9.84 3.65 3.52
CA GLY A 328 9.79 3.64 4.99
C GLY A 328 8.43 3.69 5.68
N ASP A 329 7.33 3.36 4.99
CA ASP A 329 5.98 3.57 5.51
C ASP A 329 5.62 2.67 6.71
N LEU A 330 6.14 1.44 6.71
CA LEU A 330 5.90 0.44 7.77
C LEU A 330 7.09 0.20 8.70
N ALA A 331 8.32 0.48 8.25
CA ALA A 331 9.54 0.49 9.07
C ALA A 331 10.60 1.38 8.39
N GLN A 332 11.45 2.08 9.15
CA GLN A 332 12.59 2.78 8.55
C GLN A 332 13.61 1.78 8.00
N HIS A 333 14.16 2.06 6.82
CA HIS A 333 15.52 1.62 6.51
C HIS A 333 16.46 2.44 7.40
N PRO A 334 17.43 1.81 8.10
CA PRO A 334 18.56 2.56 8.57
C PRO A 334 19.27 3.11 7.33
N GLU A 335 19.30 4.44 7.18
CA GLU A 335 20.34 5.07 6.40
C GLU A 335 21.67 4.58 7.00
N LEU A 336 22.32 3.63 6.32
CA LEU A 336 23.60 3.05 6.73
C LEU A 336 23.64 2.59 8.21
N GLU A 337 23.02 1.45 8.51
CA GLU A 337 23.56 0.59 9.57
C GLU A 337 24.92 0.08 9.06
N ILE A 338 25.96 0.88 9.29
CA ILE A 338 27.28 0.32 9.54
C ILE A 338 27.07 -0.56 10.77
N ASP A 339 27.24 -1.89 10.61
CA ASP A 339 27.32 -2.84 11.71
C ASP A 339 28.16 -2.22 12.84
N SER A 340 27.50 -1.73 13.88
CA SER A 340 28.18 -1.02 14.97
C SER A 340 27.49 -1.26 16.30
N ASP A 341 27.14 -2.52 16.55
CA ASP A 341 27.11 -3.08 17.91
C ASP A 341 28.52 -3.16 18.55
N PHE A 342 29.54 -2.57 17.91
CA PHE A 342 30.90 -2.47 18.44
C PHE A 342 31.34 -1.03 18.80
N VAL A 343 30.56 0.02 18.47
CA VAL A 343 31.02 1.43 18.63
C VAL A 343 30.35 2.17 19.79
N ILE A 344 29.23 1.68 20.31
CA ILE A 344 28.50 2.37 21.39
C ILE A 344 29.23 2.26 22.75
N ASP A 345 30.09 1.26 22.95
CA ASP A 345 30.86 1.12 24.21
C ASP A 345 32.12 2.00 24.28
N GLN A 346 32.54 2.66 23.20
CA GLN A 346 33.78 3.45 23.19
C GLN A 346 33.57 4.98 23.27
N LEU A 347 32.32 5.45 23.30
CA LEU A 347 31.97 6.88 23.42
C LEU A 347 31.45 7.28 24.81
N LEU A 348 31.45 6.37 25.78
CA LEU A 348 31.18 6.66 27.19
C LEU A 348 32.44 6.65 28.08
N SER A 349 33.63 6.59 27.48
CA SER A 349 34.91 6.60 28.20
C SER A 349 35.91 7.68 27.74
N LEU A 350 35.42 8.83 27.27
CA LEU A 350 36.24 10.04 27.04
C LEU A 350 35.68 11.24 27.77
#